data_AF-A0A8S2GAP4-F1
#
_entry.id   AF-A0A8S2GAP4-F1
#
_cell.length_a   1.000
_cell.length_b   1.000
_cell.length_c   1.000
_cell.angle_alpha   90.00
_cell.angle_beta   90.00
_cell.angle_gamma   90.00
#
_symmetry.space_group_name_H-M   'P 1'
#
loop_
_entity.id
_entity.type
_entity.pdbx_description
1 polymer ?
#
loop_
_entity_poly.entity_id
_entity_poly.type
_entity_poly.pdbx_seq_one_letter_code
_entity_poly.pdbx_strand_id
1 'polypeptide(L)'
;KSTFINYLANLFFDGSLTNLKVAIPTKYLSTNLNYLHNEDDLDDETKSKTLNCQCYTFQIENVNFNFIDTPGISDTGGYLQDNENVDKIFDTVQTL
;
A
#
# COMPACT_ATOMS: atom_id res chain seq x y z
N LYS A 1 7.64 -2.82 -1.33
CA LYS A 1 6.27 -2.50 -0.87
C LYS A 1 5.23 -2.79 -1.95
N SER A 2 5.21 -2.00 -3.03
CA SER A 2 4.29 -2.16 -4.16
C SER A 2 4.34 -3.54 -4.83
N THR A 3 5.54 -4.09 -5.03
CA THR A 3 5.73 -5.46 -5.58
C THR A 3 5.01 -6.52 -4.75
N PHE A 4 5.06 -6.43 -3.43
CA PHE A 4 4.44 -7.42 -2.54
C PHE A 4 2.91 -7.34 -2.59
N ILE A 5 2.34 -6.14 -2.50
CA ILE A 5 0.89 -5.93 -2.63
C ILE A 5 0.38 -6.37 -4.01
N ASN A 6 1.10 -6.04 -5.10
CA ASN A 6 0.74 -6.49 -6.44
C ASN A 6 0.86 -8.02 -6.59
N TYR A 7 1.84 -8.64 -5.93
CA TYR A 7 1.93 -10.11 -5.88
C TYR A 7 0.69 -10.72 -5.20
N LEU A 8 0.29 -10.19 -4.04
CA LEU A 8 -0.94 -10.61 -3.36
C LEU A 8 -2.17 -10.38 -4.25
N ALA A 9 -2.27 -9.24 -4.92
CA ALA A 9 -3.37 -8.99 -5.85
C ALA A 9 -3.45 -10.03 -6.96
N ASN A 10 -2.32 -10.47 -7.51
CA ASN A 10 -2.32 -11.55 -8.51
C ASN A 10 -2.70 -12.90 -7.90
N LEU A 11 -2.26 -13.19 -6.67
CA LEU A 11 -2.62 -14.42 -5.97
C LEU A 11 -4.13 -14.50 -5.66
N PHE A 12 -4.73 -13.42 -5.16
CA PHE A 12 -6.11 -13.40 -4.68
C PHE A 12 -7.16 -13.11 -5.76
N PHE A 13 -6.78 -12.52 -6.90
CA PHE A 13 -7.69 -12.17 -7.99
C PHE A 13 -7.38 -12.91 -9.31
N ASP A 14 -6.82 -14.12 -9.22
CA ASP A 14 -6.51 -15.00 -10.36
C ASP A 14 -5.71 -14.31 -11.47
N GLY A 15 -4.66 -13.59 -11.07
CA GLY A 15 -3.76 -12.90 -11.98
C GLY A 15 -2.91 -13.88 -12.81
N SER A 16 -2.53 -13.44 -14.01
CA SER A 16 -1.67 -14.21 -14.91
C SER A 16 -0.71 -13.30 -15.67
N LEU A 17 0.26 -13.89 -16.38
CA LEU A 17 1.21 -13.13 -17.21
C LEU A 17 0.53 -12.31 -18.33
N THR A 18 -0.68 -12.70 -18.76
CA THR A 18 -1.46 -11.99 -19.77
C THR A 18 -2.57 -11.12 -19.17
N ASN A 19 -2.85 -11.26 -17.87
CA ASN A 19 -3.88 -10.54 -17.14
C ASN A 19 -3.39 -10.23 -15.73
N LEU A 20 -2.39 -9.36 -15.64
CA LEU A 20 -1.82 -8.95 -14.36
C LEU A 20 -2.83 -8.15 -13.55
N LYS A 21 -2.85 -8.38 -12.24
CA LYS A 21 -3.64 -7.62 -11.27
C LYS A 21 -2.73 -6.62 -10.58
N VAL A 22 -2.99 -5.35 -10.79
CA VAL A 22 -2.14 -4.24 -10.35
C VAL A 22 -2.98 -3.39 -9.42
N ALA A 23 -2.71 -3.48 -8.12
CA ALA A 23 -3.37 -2.71 -7.07
C ALA A 23 -2.68 -1.36 -6.83
N ILE A 24 -1.35 -1.35 -6.93
CA ILE A 24 -0.51 -0.16 -6.79
C ILE A 24 0.16 0.09 -8.15
N PRO A 25 0.02 1.30 -8.74
CA PRO A 25 0.66 1.60 -10.00
C PRO A 25 2.18 1.49 -9.90
N THR A 26 2.81 1.20 -11.02
CA THR A 26 4.27 1.20 -11.16
C THR A 26 4.64 2.04 -12.38
N LYS A 27 5.93 2.31 -12.58
CA LYS A 27 6.43 3.03 -13.77
C LYS A 27 5.93 2.47 -15.11
N TYR A 28 5.63 1.17 -15.18
CA TYR A 28 5.27 0.49 -16.43
C TYR A 28 3.83 -0.01 -16.48
N LEU A 29 3.13 -0.06 -15.34
CA LEU A 29 1.81 -0.65 -15.24
C LEU A 29 0.88 0.25 -14.42
N SER A 30 -0.21 0.69 -15.04
CA SER A 30 -1.29 1.38 -14.35
C SER A 30 -2.09 0.42 -13.48
N THR A 31 -2.71 0.94 -12.42
CA THR A 31 -3.65 0.16 -11.60
C THR A 31 -4.85 -0.28 -12.44
N ASN A 32 -5.32 -1.51 -12.20
CA ASN A 32 -6.54 -2.06 -12.79
C ASN A 32 -7.48 -2.69 -11.74
N LEU A 33 -7.20 -2.42 -10.47
CA LEU A 33 -8.06 -2.76 -9.35
C LEU A 33 -8.54 -1.48 -8.66
N ASN A 34 -9.76 -1.52 -8.12
CA ASN A 34 -10.38 -0.38 -7.44
C ASN A 34 -9.85 -0.22 -6.01
N TYR A 35 -8.54 -0.10 -5.85
CA TYR A 35 -7.93 0.34 -4.60
C TYR A 35 -7.63 1.84 -4.70
N LEU A 36 -8.10 2.58 -3.69
CA LEU A 36 -7.59 3.92 -3.42
C LEU A 36 -6.09 3.77 -3.14
N HIS A 37 -5.25 4.51 -3.85
CA HIS A 37 -3.81 4.56 -3.61
C HIS A 37 -3.42 6.02 -3.51
N ASN A 38 -2.72 6.37 -2.43
CA ASN A 38 -2.22 7.72 -2.16
C ASN A 38 -0.69 7.76 -2.34
N GLU A 39 -0.16 7.04 -3.33
CA GLU A 39 1.26 7.18 -3.68
C GLU A 39 1.41 8.47 -4.49
N ASP A 40 1.74 9.55 -3.81
CA ASP A 40 2.19 10.78 -4.47
C ASP A 40 3.63 10.54 -4.98
N ASP A 41 3.79 10.76 -6.28
CA ASP A 41 5.05 10.82 -7.02
C ASP A 41 5.75 9.47 -7.35
N LEU A 42 5.61 9.05 -8.60
CA LEU A 42 6.23 7.83 -9.14
C LEU A 42 7.75 7.99 -9.37
N ASP A 43 8.30 9.21 -9.31
CA ASP A 43 9.64 9.51 -9.82
C ASP A 43 10.76 9.61 -8.78
N ASP A 44 10.48 9.62 -7.46
CA ASP A 44 11.53 9.79 -6.44
C ASP A 44 11.60 8.62 -5.42
N GLU A 45 12.53 7.69 -5.62
CA GLU A 45 12.73 6.51 -4.74
C GLU A 45 13.33 6.86 -3.35
N THR A 46 13.74 8.10 -3.11
CA THR A 46 14.47 8.50 -1.89
C THR A 46 13.60 9.09 -0.79
N LYS A 47 12.31 9.30 -1.05
CA LYS A 47 11.33 9.85 -0.09
C LYS A 47 10.29 8.82 0.28
N SER A 48 9.79 8.89 1.53
CA SER A 48 8.59 8.15 1.92
C SER A 48 7.43 8.51 1.01
N LYS A 49 7.01 7.55 0.17
CA LYS A 49 5.91 7.73 -0.79
C LYS A 49 4.52 7.54 -0.17
N THR A 50 4.48 6.98 1.05
CA THR A 50 3.23 6.70 1.77
C THR A 50 3.01 7.80 2.81
N LEU A 51 2.26 8.85 2.45
CA LEU A 51 1.96 9.96 3.37
C LEU A 51 0.88 9.60 4.41
N ASN A 52 0.01 8.65 4.05
CA ASN A 52 -1.11 8.15 4.85
C ASN A 52 -1.12 6.63 4.82
N CYS A 53 -1.63 5.99 5.88
CA CYS A 53 -1.85 4.55 5.86
C CYS A 53 -2.85 4.15 4.76
N GLN A 54 -2.60 3.03 4.10
CA GLN A 54 -3.50 2.45 3.11
C GLN A 54 -3.84 1.01 3.49
N CYS A 55 -5.13 0.66 3.47
CA CYS A 55 -5.57 -0.71 3.70
C CYS A 55 -5.86 -1.41 2.37
N TYR A 56 -5.28 -2.60 2.21
CA TYR A 56 -5.57 -3.53 1.12
C TYR A 56 -6.26 -4.76 1.72
N THR A 57 -7.53 -4.95 1.39
CA THR A 57 -8.33 -6.07 1.88
C THR A 57 -8.53 -7.08 0.78
N PHE A 58 -8.03 -8.30 1.01
CA PHE A 58 -8.28 -9.44 0.13
C PHE A 58 -9.18 -10.43 0.87
N GLN A 59 -10.07 -11.10 0.14
CA GLN A 59 -11.01 -12.05 0.72
C GLN A 59 -10.83 -13.43 0.09
N ILE A 60 -10.71 -14.47 0.92
CA ILE A 60 -10.84 -15.87 0.50
C ILE A 60 -11.98 -16.47 1.31
N GLU A 61 -12.99 -16.98 0.62
CA GLU A 61 -14.23 -17.48 1.23
C GLU A 61 -14.85 -16.42 2.17
N ASN A 62 -14.88 -16.68 3.47
CA ASN A 62 -15.42 -15.78 4.49
C ASN A 62 -14.33 -15.15 5.38
N VAL A 63 -13.06 -15.21 4.97
CA VAL A 63 -11.92 -14.66 5.73
C VAL A 63 -11.35 -13.45 4.99
N ASN A 64 -11.28 -12.33 5.71
CA ASN A 64 -10.65 -11.10 5.23
C ASN A 64 -9.19 -11.05 5.68
N PHE A 65 -8.29 -10.84 4.72
CA PHE A 65 -6.89 -10.56 4.92
C PHE A 65 -6.66 -9.07 4.71
N ASN A 66 -6.46 -8.35 5.80
CA ASN A 66 -6.20 -6.91 5.78
C ASN A 66 -4.69 -6.66 5.86
N PHE A 67 -4.15 -5.99 4.85
CA PHE A 67 -2.77 -5.54 4.84
C PHE A 67 -2.76 -4.02 4.98
N ILE A 68 -2.21 -3.55 6.10
CA ILE A 68 -2.08 -2.12 6.39
C ILE A 68 -0.69 -1.70 5.97
N ASP A 69 -0.64 -0.92 4.91
CA ASP A 69 0.56 -0.27 4.43
C ASP A 69 0.73 1.07 5.17
N THR A 70 1.83 1.23 5.89
CA THR A 70 2.05 2.38 6.77
C THR A 70 3.14 3.31 6.23
N PRO A 71 3.12 4.60 6.59
CA PRO A 71 4.32 5.42 6.49
C PRO A 71 5.49 4.76 7.25
N GLY A 72 6.72 5.07 6.82
CA GLY A 72 7.93 4.56 7.48
C GLY A 72 8.12 5.16 8.87
N ILE A 73 8.62 4.34 9.80
CA ILE A 73 9.17 4.81 11.09
C ILE A 73 10.69 4.80 10.94
N SER A 74 11.36 5.86 11.40
CA SER A 74 12.79 6.14 11.16
C SER A 74 13.11 6.47 9.70
N ASP A 75 12.26 7.29 9.08
CA ASP A 75 12.49 7.79 7.72
C ASP A 75 13.41 9.03 7.71
N THR A 76 13.85 9.41 6.51
CA THR A 76 14.65 10.61 6.18
C THR A 76 14.15 11.93 6.78
N GLY A 77 12.88 12.00 7.21
CA GLY A 77 12.27 13.17 7.86
C GLY A 77 12.66 13.37 9.33
N GLY A 78 13.33 12.40 9.97
CA GLY A 78 13.74 12.48 11.38
C GLY A 78 12.59 12.35 12.38
N TYR A 79 12.91 12.49 13.68
CA TYR A 79 12.03 12.06 14.77
C TYR A 79 10.66 12.77 14.85
N LEU A 80 10.54 14.00 14.33
CA LEU A 80 9.26 14.71 14.31
C LEU A 80 8.29 14.07 13.30
N GLN A 81 8.78 13.72 12.11
CA GLN A 81 7.99 13.00 11.12
C GLN A 81 7.63 11.60 11.61
N ASP A 82 8.53 10.95 12.34
CA ASP A 82 8.26 9.64 12.94
C ASP A 82 7.10 9.69 13.93
N ASN A 83 7.02 10.73 14.79
CA ASN A 83 5.90 10.90 15.71
C ASN A 83 4.57 11.07 14.95
N GLU A 84 4.55 11.92 13.91
CA GLU A 84 3.35 12.09 13.08
C GLU A 84 2.95 10.79 12.37
N ASN A 85 3.93 10.01 11.90
CA ASN A 85 3.70 8.73 11.24
C ASN A 85 3.12 7.71 12.22
N VAL A 86 3.61 7.67 13.46
CA VAL A 86 3.07 6.84 14.54
C VAL A 86 1.63 7.21 14.86
N ASP A 87 1.32 8.51 14.99
CA ASP A 87 -0.04 8.99 15.26
C ASP A 87 -1.01 8.54 14.14
N LYS A 88 -0.62 8.70 12.87
CA LYS A 88 -1.40 8.22 11.72
C LYS A 88 -1.65 6.71 11.76
N ILE A 89 -0.66 5.92 12.17
CA ILE A 89 -0.79 4.46 12.31
C ILE A 89 -1.80 4.13 13.40
N PHE A 90 -1.72 4.79 14.56
CA PHE A 90 -2.67 4.57 15.66
C PHE A 90 -4.10 4.95 15.28
N ASP A 91 -4.31 6.10 14.64
CA ASP A 91 -5.62 6.55 14.18
C ASP A 91 -6.23 5.56 13.17
N THR A 92 -5.41 5.03 12.27
CA THR A 92 -5.85 4.03 11.28
C THR A 92 -6.26 2.72 11.95
N VAL A 93 -5.45 2.22 12.90
CA VAL A 93 -5.76 0.95 13.59
C VAL A 93 -7.02 1.05 14.45
N GLN A 94 -7.31 2.22 15.02
CA GLN A 94 -8.53 2.43 15.82
C GLN A 94 -9.82 2.45 14.99
N THR A 95 -9.73 2.68 13.68
CA THR A 95 -10.89 2.87 12.80
C THR A 95 -11.17 1.68 11.87
N LEU A 96 -10.34 0.63 11.92
CA LEU A 96 -10.52 -0.65 11.22
C LEU A 96 -11.45 -1.60 12.00
#